data_AF-A0A9X2N996-F1
#
_entry.id   AF-A0A9X2N996-F1
#
_cell.length_a   1.000
_cell.length_b   1.000
_cell.length_c   1.000
_cell.angle_alpha   90.00
_cell.angle_beta   90.00
_cell.angle_gamma   90.00
#
_symmetry.space_group_name_H-M   'P 1'
#
loop_
_entity.id
_entity.type
_entity.pdbx_description
1 polymer ?
#
loop_
_entity_poly.entity_id
_entity_poly.type
_entity_poly.pdbx_seq_one_letter_code
_entity_poly.pdbx_strand_id
1 'polypeptide(L)'
;MTRTRVYRDGVLHKEDFPVADVSDFLAEPGTAVWVDLCEPSEADLTELADELGLHRLAVEDAVQEHQRPKLDRYDGHAFLTAYAVRYDSASDRTTTAELAVFITPRALVTVRKDDGFPIEDVTRRWDQAPDLAKSGVPFLLHGLLDHVVDGHFEAVQLLDDEVEQLEDLVFDDRPDTAELQRRSFRMRKHLTALRRVVGPMPDVVGSLMRPDLRLADDTTRPYFEDVHDHAWQAAEHAEALRERLTTVRETQLNLQSDRLNLIMKKVTGWAAVIAVPTAVTGFYGQNVPYPGNGTTIGFWVSTAVMLVLSIGLYTLFKKKDWL
;
A
#
# COMPACT_ATOMS: atom_id res chain seq x y z
N MET A 1 18.85 -22.40 1.11
CA MET A 1 20.00 -22.42 0.15
C MET A 1 20.97 -21.33 0.56
N THR A 2 22.25 -21.65 0.69
CA THR A 2 23.28 -20.69 1.11
C THR A 2 24.11 -20.26 -0.09
N ARG A 3 24.40 -18.97 -0.20
CA ARG A 3 25.32 -18.41 -1.18
C ARG A 3 26.37 -17.58 -0.48
N THR A 4 27.59 -17.65 -0.98
CA THR A 4 28.71 -16.87 -0.46
C THR A 4 29.46 -16.25 -1.62
N ARG A 5 29.90 -15.01 -1.45
CA ARG A 5 30.75 -14.32 -2.42
C ARG A 5 31.81 -13.54 -1.68
N VAL A 6 33.02 -13.57 -2.19
CA VAL A 6 34.11 -12.71 -1.70
C VAL A 6 34.54 -11.81 -2.83
N TYR A 7 34.54 -10.52 -2.54
CA TYR A 7 35.01 -9.46 -3.39
C TYR A 7 36.39 -9.03 -2.88
N ARG A 8 37.37 -8.92 -3.78
CA ARG A 8 38.69 -8.35 -3.47
C ARG A 8 38.90 -7.15 -4.36
N ASP A 9 39.16 -5.99 -3.76
CA ASP A 9 39.31 -4.71 -4.47
C ASP A 9 38.16 -4.42 -5.45
N GLY A 10 36.93 -4.80 -5.06
CA GLY A 10 35.71 -4.63 -5.85
C GLY A 10 35.45 -5.64 -6.96
N VAL A 11 36.32 -6.64 -7.13
CA VAL A 11 36.11 -7.70 -8.13
C VAL A 11 35.73 -9.00 -7.44
N LEU A 12 34.72 -9.70 -7.96
CA LEU A 12 34.34 -11.04 -7.49
C LEU A 12 35.54 -11.98 -7.62
N HIS A 13 36.04 -12.46 -6.48
CA HIS A 13 37.23 -13.32 -6.42
C HIS A 13 36.85 -14.81 -6.36
N LYS A 14 35.84 -15.15 -5.55
CA LYS A 14 35.33 -16.51 -5.38
C LYS A 14 33.86 -16.47 -4.96
N GLU A 15 33.11 -17.47 -5.39
CA GLU A 15 31.70 -17.70 -5.01
C GLU A 15 31.50 -19.15 -4.53
N ASP A 16 30.41 -19.39 -3.81
CA ASP A 16 29.94 -20.69 -3.34
C ASP A 16 30.95 -21.49 -2.50
N PHE A 17 31.69 -20.78 -1.64
CA PHE A 17 32.55 -21.40 -0.62
C PHE A 17 31.78 -21.69 0.68
N PRO A 18 32.21 -22.69 1.48
CA PRO A 18 31.61 -22.99 2.79
C PRO A 18 31.55 -21.79 3.72
N VAL A 19 30.47 -21.65 4.51
CA VAL A 19 30.32 -20.57 5.51
C VAL A 19 31.46 -20.59 6.53
N ALA A 20 31.98 -21.77 6.87
CA ALA A 20 33.13 -21.91 7.76
C ALA A 20 34.42 -21.23 7.26
N ASP A 21 34.55 -21.00 5.95
CA ASP A 21 35.72 -20.32 5.36
C ASP A 21 35.58 -18.78 5.41
N VAL A 22 34.45 -18.24 5.89
CA VAL A 22 34.19 -16.79 5.90
C VAL A 22 35.24 -16.04 6.71
N SER A 23 35.63 -16.53 7.90
CA SER A 23 36.65 -15.88 8.73
C SER A 23 38.02 -15.86 8.08
N ASP A 24 38.39 -16.91 7.33
CA ASP A 24 39.64 -17.00 6.58
C ASP A 24 39.72 -15.88 5.53
N PHE A 25 38.65 -15.68 4.75
CA PHE A 25 38.59 -14.59 3.76
C PHE A 25 38.54 -13.21 4.43
N LEU A 26 37.88 -13.10 5.58
CA LEU A 26 37.89 -11.86 6.36
C LEU A 26 39.25 -11.58 6.99
N ALA A 27 40.17 -12.54 7.14
CA ALA A 27 41.52 -12.27 7.61
C ALA A 27 42.36 -11.54 6.56
N GLU A 28 42.01 -11.67 5.28
CA GLU A 28 42.72 -11.05 4.17
C GLU A 28 42.41 -9.53 4.07
N PRO A 29 43.41 -8.67 3.82
CA PRO A 29 43.17 -7.24 3.60
C PRO A 29 42.44 -6.98 2.27
N GLY A 30 41.57 -5.96 2.24
CA GLY A 30 40.88 -5.52 1.02
C GLY A 30 39.75 -6.43 0.55
N THR A 31 39.31 -7.38 1.40
CA THR A 31 38.19 -8.27 1.10
C THR A 31 36.89 -7.75 1.71
N ALA A 32 35.80 -7.94 0.97
CA ALA A 32 34.44 -7.82 1.45
C ALA A 32 33.71 -9.14 1.16
N VAL A 33 33.08 -9.72 2.16
CA VAL A 33 32.35 -10.98 2.06
C VAL A 33 30.86 -10.71 2.09
N TRP A 34 30.12 -11.39 1.21
CA TRP A 34 28.68 -11.44 1.26
C TRP A 34 28.22 -12.88 1.49
N VAL A 35 27.28 -13.07 2.41
CA VAL A 35 26.65 -14.36 2.71
C VAL A 35 25.15 -14.18 2.62
N ASP A 36 24.48 -14.98 1.79
CA ASP A 36 23.02 -15.04 1.72
C ASP A 36 22.53 -16.39 2.24
N LEU A 37 21.69 -16.33 3.26
CA LEU A 37 21.03 -17.46 3.87
C LEU A 37 19.54 -17.41 3.53
N CYS A 38 19.11 -18.28 2.62
CA CYS A 38 17.69 -18.48 2.33
C CYS A 38 17.14 -19.67 3.12
N GLU A 39 16.13 -19.42 3.95
CA GLU A 39 15.51 -20.38 4.87
C GLU A 39 16.52 -21.06 5.82
N PRO A 40 17.39 -20.32 6.54
CA PRO A 40 18.32 -20.94 7.46
C PRO A 40 17.61 -21.53 8.69
N SER A 41 18.18 -22.60 9.23
CA SER A 41 17.82 -23.08 10.55
C SER A 41 18.38 -22.17 11.65
N GLU A 42 17.83 -22.25 12.85
CA GLU A 42 18.35 -21.54 14.02
C GLU A 42 19.82 -21.92 14.32
N ALA A 43 20.20 -23.16 14.02
CA ALA A 43 21.58 -23.62 14.16
C ALA A 43 22.52 -22.92 13.17
N ASP A 44 22.11 -22.77 11.90
CA ASP A 44 22.92 -22.09 10.88
C ASP A 44 23.16 -20.61 11.25
N LEU A 45 22.12 -19.95 11.78
CA LEU A 45 22.22 -18.56 12.25
C LEU A 45 23.11 -18.42 13.48
N THR A 46 23.08 -19.40 14.38
CA THR A 46 23.92 -19.40 15.59
C THR A 46 25.39 -19.63 15.25
N GLU A 47 25.69 -20.58 14.35
CA GLU A 47 27.06 -20.84 13.87
C GLU A 47 27.65 -19.60 13.20
N LEU A 48 26.89 -18.95 12.32
CA LEU A 48 27.31 -17.72 11.68
C LEU A 48 27.50 -16.58 12.68
N ALA A 49 26.65 -16.49 13.70
CA ALA A 49 26.76 -15.48 14.73
C ALA A 49 28.02 -15.62 15.57
N ASP A 50 28.40 -16.85 15.93
CA ASP A 50 29.63 -17.12 16.65
C ASP A 50 30.86 -16.78 15.79
N GLU A 51 30.83 -17.10 14.50
CA GLU A 51 31.94 -16.84 13.56
C GLU A 51 32.17 -15.35 13.31
N LEU A 52 31.10 -14.55 13.24
CA LEU A 52 31.15 -13.12 12.95
C LEU A 52 31.07 -12.24 14.21
N GLY A 53 30.92 -12.83 15.40
CA GLY A 53 30.76 -12.10 16.66
C GLY A 53 29.46 -11.28 16.72
N LEU A 54 28.36 -11.79 16.15
CA LEU A 54 27.07 -11.11 16.11
C LEU A 54 26.39 -11.13 17.47
N HIS A 55 25.67 -10.07 17.79
CA HIS A 55 25.03 -9.93 19.08
C HIS A 55 23.81 -10.85 19.17
N ARG A 56 23.66 -11.58 20.27
CA ARG A 56 22.58 -12.57 20.45
C ARG A 56 21.17 -12.03 20.19
N LEU A 57 20.90 -10.78 20.60
CA LEU A 57 19.60 -10.13 20.32
C LEU A 57 19.35 -9.92 18.83
N ALA A 58 20.38 -9.63 18.03
CA ALA A 58 20.25 -9.47 16.59
C ALA A 58 19.95 -10.82 15.90
N VAL A 59 20.54 -11.91 16.41
CA VAL A 59 20.25 -13.28 15.96
C VAL A 59 18.81 -13.66 16.30
N GLU A 60 18.37 -13.36 17.52
CA GLU A 60 16.99 -13.60 17.93
C GLU A 60 16.00 -12.82 17.04
N ASP A 61 16.29 -11.56 16.74
CA ASP A 61 15.48 -10.73 15.84
C ASP A 61 15.45 -11.29 14.40
N ALA A 62 16.54 -11.90 13.91
CA ALA A 62 16.57 -12.57 12.60
C ALA A 62 15.76 -13.88 12.59
N VAL A 63 15.58 -14.52 13.74
CA VAL A 63 14.74 -15.72 13.89
C VAL A 63 13.26 -15.33 13.98
N GLN A 64 12.94 -14.29 14.74
CA GLN A 64 11.57 -13.76 14.87
C GLN A 64 11.03 -13.26 13.53
N GLU A 65 9.70 -13.35 13.35
CA GLU A 65 9.02 -12.89 12.14
C GLU A 65 8.26 -11.58 12.41
N HIS A 66 8.01 -10.81 11.34
CA HIS A 66 7.10 -9.65 11.33
C HIS A 66 7.60 -8.43 12.12
N GLN A 67 8.92 -8.29 12.28
CA GLN A 67 9.53 -7.09 12.84
C GLN A 67 9.21 -5.86 11.97
N ARG A 68 9.30 -4.66 12.55
CA ARG A 68 9.20 -3.43 11.73
C ARG A 68 10.55 -3.17 11.07
N PRO A 69 10.58 -2.55 9.87
CA PRO A 69 11.85 -2.08 9.33
C PRO A 69 12.55 -1.17 10.33
N LYS A 70 13.81 -1.48 10.60
CA LYS A 70 14.61 -0.81 11.63
C LYS A 70 16.09 -1.02 11.39
N LEU A 71 16.90 -0.15 11.98
CA LEU A 71 18.35 -0.30 12.05
C LEU A 71 18.76 -0.24 13.52
N ASP A 72 19.18 -1.38 14.05
CA ASP A 72 19.74 -1.52 15.38
C ASP A 72 21.27 -1.58 15.32
N ARG A 73 21.91 -1.07 16.38
CA ARG A 73 23.36 -0.96 16.45
C ARG A 73 23.88 -1.75 17.62
N TYR A 74 24.95 -2.47 17.37
CA TYR A 74 25.64 -3.28 18.34
C TYR A 74 27.13 -2.96 18.30
N ASP A 75 27.86 -3.47 19.27
CA ASP A 75 29.32 -3.37 19.22
C ASP A 75 29.83 -4.22 18.04
N GLY A 76 30.65 -3.62 17.17
CA GLY A 76 31.23 -4.28 16.00
C GLY A 76 30.33 -4.50 14.77
N HIS A 77 29.01 -4.30 14.86
CA HIS A 77 28.09 -4.49 13.72
C HIS A 77 26.76 -3.74 13.86
N ALA A 78 26.01 -3.66 12.76
CA ALA A 78 24.62 -3.21 12.75
C ALA A 78 23.70 -4.33 12.26
N PHE A 79 22.44 -4.26 12.68
CA PHE A 79 21.38 -5.16 12.24
C PHE A 79 20.27 -4.35 11.60
N LEU A 80 19.97 -4.65 10.34
CA LEU A 80 18.94 -4.01 9.56
C LEU A 80 17.81 -5.02 9.31
N THR A 81 16.59 -4.62 9.60
CA THR A 81 15.39 -5.30 9.09
C THR A 81 14.81 -4.43 7.98
N ALA A 82 14.61 -5.01 6.80
CA ALA A 82 13.96 -4.39 5.66
C ALA A 82 12.96 -5.36 5.04
N TYR A 83 12.06 -4.84 4.20
CA TYR A 83 11.06 -5.66 3.52
C TYR A 83 11.06 -5.30 2.05
N ALA A 84 11.27 -6.26 1.16
CA ALA A 84 10.94 -6.07 -0.24
C ALA A 84 9.43 -6.18 -0.43
N VAL A 85 8.87 -5.35 -1.30
CA VAL A 85 7.43 -5.37 -1.62
C VAL A 85 7.27 -5.58 -3.11
N ARG A 86 6.28 -6.38 -3.47
CA ARG A 86 5.79 -6.48 -4.84
C ARG A 86 4.27 -6.45 -4.82
N TYR A 87 3.69 -5.66 -5.71
CA TYR A 87 2.28 -5.72 -6.01
C TYR A 87 2.09 -6.33 -7.39
N ASP A 88 1.23 -7.34 -7.48
CA ASP A 88 0.85 -7.99 -8.73
C ASP A 88 -0.59 -7.62 -9.07
N SER A 89 -0.75 -6.73 -10.06
CA SER A 89 -2.06 -6.27 -10.53
C SER A 89 -2.89 -7.40 -11.15
N ALA A 90 -2.26 -8.45 -11.70
CA ALA A 90 -2.99 -9.56 -12.32
C ALA A 90 -3.64 -10.47 -11.28
N SER A 91 -2.98 -10.68 -10.14
CA SER A 91 -3.53 -11.48 -9.04
C SER A 91 -4.18 -10.65 -7.92
N ASP A 92 -4.10 -9.31 -7.98
CA ASP A 92 -4.57 -8.37 -6.95
C ASP A 92 -3.98 -8.71 -5.56
N ARG A 93 -2.64 -8.88 -5.54
CA ARG A 93 -1.92 -9.30 -4.32
C ARG A 93 -0.68 -8.47 -4.09
N THR A 94 -0.55 -8.00 -2.84
CA THR A 94 0.71 -7.50 -2.30
C THR A 94 1.42 -8.64 -1.58
N THR A 95 2.67 -8.89 -1.97
CA THR A 95 3.58 -9.80 -1.28
C THR A 95 4.72 -9.01 -0.67
N THR A 96 5.14 -9.41 0.53
CA THR A 96 6.26 -8.81 1.25
C THR A 96 7.26 -9.90 1.59
N ALA A 97 8.53 -9.68 1.32
CA ALA A 97 9.61 -10.59 1.71
C ALA A 97 10.50 -9.88 2.74
N GLU A 98 10.63 -10.50 3.92
CA GLU A 98 11.45 -9.98 5.02
C GLU A 98 12.94 -10.26 4.75
N LEU A 99 13.76 -9.23 4.95
CA LEU A 99 15.21 -9.25 4.83
C LEU A 99 15.81 -8.83 6.18
N ALA A 100 16.45 -9.77 6.86
CA ALA A 100 17.31 -9.47 7.99
C ALA A 100 18.75 -9.37 7.50
N VAL A 101 19.45 -8.29 7.84
CA VAL A 101 20.76 -7.97 7.28
C VAL A 101 21.72 -7.63 8.41
N PHE A 102 22.79 -8.42 8.54
CA PHE A 102 23.90 -8.09 9.44
C PHE A 102 24.98 -7.36 8.66
N ILE A 103 25.40 -6.22 9.19
CA ILE A 103 26.34 -5.31 8.54
C ILE A 103 27.56 -5.18 9.45
N THR A 104 28.66 -5.77 9.05
CA THR A 104 29.96 -5.62 9.73
C THR A 104 30.90 -4.79 8.84
N PRO A 105 32.09 -4.36 9.33
CA PRO A 105 33.02 -3.60 8.51
C PRO A 105 33.48 -4.31 7.22
N ARG A 106 33.41 -5.65 7.17
CA ARG A 106 33.93 -6.46 6.05
C ARG A 106 33.02 -7.58 5.59
N ALA A 107 31.89 -7.82 6.26
CA ALA A 107 30.89 -8.79 5.84
C ALA A 107 29.48 -8.17 5.80
N LEU A 108 28.73 -8.53 4.76
CA LEU A 108 27.29 -8.31 4.65
C LEU A 108 26.60 -9.67 4.67
N VAL A 109 25.73 -9.92 5.66
CA VAL A 109 24.94 -11.16 5.71
C VAL A 109 23.50 -10.81 5.44
N THR A 110 22.88 -11.46 4.46
CA THR A 110 21.44 -11.40 4.20
C THR A 110 20.77 -12.69 4.65
N VAL A 111 19.69 -12.58 5.39
CA VAL A 111 18.87 -13.69 5.89
C VAL A 111 17.46 -13.50 5.37
N ARG A 112 16.98 -14.49 4.62
CA ARG A 112 15.67 -14.50 3.96
C ARG A 112 14.87 -15.70 4.41
N LYS A 113 13.58 -15.49 4.66
CA LYS A 113 12.65 -16.56 5.09
C LYS A 113 12.04 -17.34 3.92
N ASP A 114 12.16 -16.81 2.71
CA ASP A 114 11.66 -17.42 1.48
C ASP A 114 12.46 -16.91 0.26
N ASP A 115 12.13 -17.43 -0.92
CA ASP A 115 12.67 -17.01 -2.21
C ASP A 115 11.91 -15.83 -2.85
N GLY A 116 11.05 -15.14 -2.09
CA GLY A 116 10.22 -14.03 -2.56
C GLY A 116 11.00 -12.76 -2.91
N PHE A 117 12.28 -12.69 -2.56
CA PHE A 117 13.20 -11.62 -2.93
C PHE A 117 14.21 -12.09 -4.00
N PRO A 118 14.25 -11.45 -5.19
CA PRO A 118 15.13 -11.84 -6.29
C PRO A 118 16.57 -11.35 -6.05
N ILE A 119 17.25 -11.96 -5.08
CA ILE A 119 18.62 -11.61 -4.69
C ILE A 119 19.62 -11.69 -5.87
N GLU A 120 19.32 -12.49 -6.88
CA GLU A 120 20.09 -12.60 -8.12
C GLU A 120 20.21 -11.27 -8.86
N ASP A 121 19.15 -10.45 -8.86
CA ASP A 121 19.17 -9.16 -9.54
C ASP A 121 20.10 -8.17 -8.83
N VAL A 122 20.12 -8.22 -7.49
CA VAL A 122 21.06 -7.46 -6.65
C VAL A 122 22.51 -7.88 -6.97
N THR A 123 22.79 -9.18 -6.96
CA THR A 123 24.14 -9.68 -7.25
C THR A 123 24.62 -9.33 -8.65
N ARG A 124 23.73 -9.36 -9.65
CA ARG A 124 24.04 -8.97 -11.02
C ARG A 124 24.37 -7.49 -11.14
N ARG A 125 23.66 -6.61 -10.42
CA ARG A 125 23.98 -5.18 -10.35
C ARG A 125 25.36 -4.95 -9.74
N TRP A 126 25.72 -5.67 -8.68
CA TRP A 126 27.06 -5.57 -8.08
C TRP A 126 28.16 -5.95 -9.07
N ASP A 127 27.98 -7.05 -9.80
CA ASP A 127 28.97 -7.54 -10.76
C ASP A 127 29.15 -6.59 -11.97
N GLN A 128 28.17 -5.73 -12.25
CA GLN A 128 28.19 -4.74 -13.33
C GLN A 128 28.83 -3.39 -12.94
N ALA A 129 29.11 -3.15 -11.65
CA ALA A 129 29.66 -1.89 -11.15
C ALA A 129 30.95 -2.08 -10.31
N PRO A 130 32.02 -2.66 -10.90
CA PRO A 130 33.25 -3.02 -10.18
C PRO A 130 34.00 -1.82 -9.57
N ASP A 131 33.86 -0.62 -10.14
CA ASP A 131 34.51 0.58 -9.60
C ASP A 131 33.90 1.05 -8.28
N LEU A 132 32.59 0.83 -8.08
CA LEU A 132 31.90 1.14 -6.84
C LEU A 132 32.01 0.01 -5.82
N ALA A 133 32.15 -1.23 -6.29
CA ALA A 133 32.39 -2.39 -5.43
C ALA A 133 33.70 -2.32 -4.63
N LYS A 134 34.65 -1.46 -5.02
CA LYS A 134 35.87 -1.14 -4.24
C LYS A 134 35.54 -0.56 -2.86
N SER A 135 34.37 0.04 -2.69
CA SER A 135 33.88 0.55 -1.40
C SER A 135 33.43 -0.55 -0.43
N GLY A 136 33.45 -1.83 -0.83
CA GLY A 136 33.22 -2.97 0.06
C GLY A 136 31.78 -3.08 0.54
N VAL A 137 31.59 -3.38 1.83
CA VAL A 137 30.25 -3.59 2.44
C VAL A 137 29.28 -2.42 2.22
N PRO A 138 29.68 -1.13 2.38
CA PRO A 138 28.87 0.01 1.99
C PRO A 138 28.21 -0.09 0.61
N PHE A 139 28.96 -0.50 -0.40
CA PHE A 139 28.43 -0.63 -1.76
C PHE A 139 27.45 -1.79 -1.90
N LEU A 140 27.76 -2.93 -1.28
CA LEU A 140 26.87 -4.08 -1.28
C LEU A 140 25.54 -3.74 -0.60
N LEU A 141 25.61 -3.08 0.56
CA LEU A 141 24.45 -2.62 1.31
C LEU A 141 23.62 -1.61 0.51
N HIS A 142 24.28 -0.65 -0.14
CA HIS A 142 23.62 0.30 -1.03
C HIS A 142 22.85 -0.43 -2.14
N GLY A 143 23.49 -1.33 -2.90
CA GLY A 143 22.82 -2.03 -4.00
C GLY A 143 21.66 -2.93 -3.54
N LEU A 144 21.74 -3.47 -2.32
CA LEU A 144 20.62 -4.20 -1.70
C LEU A 144 19.45 -3.25 -1.39
N LEU A 145 19.72 -2.12 -0.73
CA LEU A 145 18.70 -1.16 -0.34
C LEU A 145 18.06 -0.45 -1.53
N ASP A 146 18.86 -0.07 -2.51
CA ASP A 146 18.43 0.48 -3.79
C ASP A 146 17.38 -0.43 -4.44
N HIS A 147 17.69 -1.72 -4.59
CA HIS A 147 16.74 -2.68 -5.14
C HIS A 147 15.48 -2.87 -4.29
N VAL A 148 15.58 -2.81 -2.95
CA VAL A 148 14.42 -2.88 -2.05
C VAL A 148 13.52 -1.64 -2.22
N VAL A 149 14.11 -0.45 -2.27
CA VAL A 149 13.40 0.83 -2.38
C VAL A 149 12.82 1.03 -3.78
N ASP A 150 13.52 0.61 -4.84
CA ASP A 150 12.98 0.53 -6.21
C ASP A 150 11.66 -0.24 -6.23
N GLY A 151 11.63 -1.42 -5.59
CA GLY A 151 10.43 -2.24 -5.50
C GLY A 151 9.30 -1.59 -4.71
N HIS A 152 9.63 -0.76 -3.70
CA HIS A 152 8.63 0.07 -3.02
C HIS A 152 7.99 1.08 -3.97
N PHE A 153 8.81 1.79 -4.74
CA PHE A 153 8.36 2.79 -5.69
C PHE A 153 7.50 2.17 -6.80
N GLU A 154 7.93 1.04 -7.37
CA GLU A 154 7.14 0.30 -8.37
C GLU A 154 5.78 -0.14 -7.80
N ALA A 155 5.75 -0.68 -6.58
CA ALA A 155 4.50 -1.08 -5.93
C ALA A 155 3.57 0.12 -5.67
N VAL A 156 4.12 1.28 -5.30
CA VAL A 156 3.36 2.53 -5.15
C VAL A 156 2.74 2.95 -6.49
N GLN A 157 3.51 2.95 -7.58
CA GLN A 157 3.01 3.34 -8.90
C GLN A 157 1.86 2.45 -9.38
N LEU A 158 2.03 1.13 -9.27
CA LEU A 158 0.96 0.19 -9.66
C LEU A 158 -0.30 0.37 -8.80
N LEU A 159 -0.17 0.73 -7.53
CA LEU A 159 -1.32 1.01 -6.66
C LEU A 159 -1.97 2.37 -6.97
N ASP A 160 -1.21 3.37 -7.45
CA ASP A 160 -1.77 4.63 -7.94
C ASP A 160 -2.66 4.39 -9.15
N ASP A 161 -2.18 3.63 -10.14
CA ASP A 161 -2.97 3.23 -11.31
C ASP A 161 -4.28 2.53 -10.92
N GLU A 162 -4.24 1.69 -9.89
CA GLU A 162 -5.43 1.00 -9.38
C GLU A 162 -6.39 1.91 -8.59
N VAL A 163 -5.87 2.95 -7.92
CA VAL A 163 -6.69 3.99 -7.29
C VAL A 163 -7.35 4.86 -8.35
N GLU A 164 -6.63 5.23 -9.41
CA GLU A 164 -7.18 5.97 -10.55
C GLU A 164 -8.32 5.19 -11.23
N GLN A 165 -8.12 3.89 -11.48
CA GLN A 165 -9.20 3.04 -11.99
C GLN A 165 -10.41 2.94 -11.03
N LEU A 166 -10.18 3.02 -9.72
CA LEU A 166 -11.28 3.03 -8.74
C LEU A 166 -12.04 4.36 -8.77
N GLU A 167 -11.35 5.48 -9.00
CA GLU A 167 -11.95 6.80 -9.17
C GLU A 167 -12.90 6.84 -10.36
N ASP A 168 -12.46 6.35 -11.51
CA ASP A 168 -13.28 6.30 -12.73
C ASP A 168 -14.61 5.56 -12.49
N LEU A 169 -14.55 4.43 -11.78
CA LEU A 169 -15.74 3.64 -11.44
C LEU A 169 -16.72 4.36 -10.51
N VAL A 170 -16.28 5.33 -9.69
CA VAL A 170 -17.18 6.11 -8.83
C VAL A 170 -18.05 7.06 -9.64
N PHE A 171 -17.55 7.56 -10.78
CA PHE A 171 -18.24 8.50 -11.64
C PHE A 171 -19.08 7.85 -12.75
N ASP A 172 -19.08 6.52 -12.84
CA ASP A 172 -19.94 5.79 -13.78
C ASP A 172 -21.44 6.08 -13.55
N ASP A 173 -22.21 6.10 -14.65
CA ASP A 173 -23.65 6.33 -14.65
C ASP A 173 -24.43 5.28 -13.83
N ARG A 174 -23.89 4.05 -13.74
CA ARG A 174 -24.47 2.91 -13.01
C ARG A 174 -23.39 2.12 -12.28
N PRO A 175 -22.81 2.67 -11.21
CA PRO A 175 -21.73 2.04 -10.50
C PRO A 175 -22.26 0.84 -9.72
N ASP A 176 -21.60 -0.31 -9.87
CA ASP A 176 -21.80 -1.44 -8.99
C ASP A 176 -21.26 -1.08 -7.60
N THR A 177 -22.16 -0.65 -6.73
CA THR A 177 -21.80 -0.17 -5.38
C THR A 177 -21.16 -1.27 -4.55
N ALA A 178 -21.52 -2.53 -4.77
CA ALA A 178 -20.95 -3.65 -4.03
C ALA A 178 -19.50 -3.93 -4.49
N GLU A 179 -19.24 -3.89 -5.80
CA GLU A 179 -17.87 -4.08 -6.30
C GLU A 179 -16.95 -2.90 -5.93
N LEU A 180 -17.43 -1.66 -6.04
CA LEU A 180 -16.70 -0.48 -5.56
C LEU A 180 -16.30 -0.60 -4.09
N GLN A 181 -17.22 -1.02 -3.23
CA GLN A 181 -16.93 -1.23 -1.81
C GLN A 181 -15.89 -2.33 -1.58
N ARG A 182 -15.97 -3.44 -2.33
CA ARG A 182 -14.99 -4.54 -2.25
C ARG A 182 -13.62 -4.10 -2.70
N ARG A 183 -13.50 -3.46 -3.87
CA ARG A 183 -12.24 -2.95 -4.43
C ARG A 183 -11.62 -1.88 -3.52
N SER A 184 -12.42 -0.92 -3.03
CA SER A 184 -11.95 0.07 -2.04
C SER A 184 -11.40 -0.57 -0.76
N PHE A 185 -12.05 -1.62 -0.26
CA PHE A 185 -11.57 -2.34 0.92
C PHE A 185 -10.26 -3.10 0.65
N ARG A 186 -10.14 -3.77 -0.50
CA ARG A 186 -8.89 -4.44 -0.93
C ARG A 186 -7.76 -3.42 -1.06
N MET A 187 -8.00 -2.34 -1.78
CA MET A 187 -7.03 -1.25 -1.97
C MET A 187 -6.51 -0.69 -0.64
N ARG A 188 -7.42 -0.42 0.31
CA ARG A 188 -7.03 0.02 1.65
C ARG A 188 -6.11 -0.98 2.35
N LYS A 189 -6.35 -2.28 2.19
CA LYS A 189 -5.51 -3.33 2.77
C LYS A 189 -4.11 -3.34 2.11
N HIS A 190 -4.03 -3.22 0.78
CA HIS A 190 -2.77 -3.12 0.04
C HIS A 190 -1.94 -1.90 0.49
N LEU A 191 -2.54 -0.71 0.49
CA LEU A 191 -1.88 0.53 0.94
C LEU A 191 -1.45 0.47 2.41
N THR A 192 -2.24 -0.15 3.28
CA THR A 192 -1.86 -0.32 4.69
C THR A 192 -0.66 -1.24 4.84
N ALA A 193 -0.60 -2.34 4.07
CA ALA A 193 0.54 -3.25 4.07
C ALA A 193 1.80 -2.57 3.55
N LEU A 194 1.71 -1.85 2.43
CA LEU A 194 2.79 -1.06 1.85
C LEU A 194 3.32 0.00 2.82
N ARG A 195 2.43 0.82 3.40
CA ARG A 195 2.81 1.88 4.35
C ARG A 195 3.56 1.34 5.59
N ARG A 196 3.18 0.15 6.08
CA ARG A 196 3.84 -0.48 7.24
C ARG A 196 5.34 -0.74 6.98
N VAL A 197 5.71 -0.97 5.73
CA VAL A 197 7.09 -1.31 5.35
C VAL A 197 7.83 -0.16 4.69
N VAL A 198 7.16 0.67 3.88
CA VAL A 198 7.78 1.83 3.21
C VAL A 198 7.94 3.01 4.17
N GLY A 199 6.95 3.26 5.05
CA GLY A 199 6.92 4.44 5.92
C GLY A 199 8.17 4.61 6.81
N PRO A 200 8.73 3.55 7.42
CA PRO A 200 9.94 3.66 8.24
C PRO A 200 11.25 3.77 7.44
N MET A 201 11.26 3.46 6.14
CA MET A 201 12.50 3.36 5.35
C MET A 201 13.33 4.65 5.29
N PRO A 202 12.74 5.87 5.17
CA PRO A 202 13.53 7.11 5.20
C PRO A 202 14.36 7.24 6.48
N ASP A 203 13.78 6.93 7.64
CA ASP A 203 14.49 6.96 8.92
C ASP A 203 15.56 5.87 9.02
N VAL A 204 15.29 4.68 8.46
CA VAL A 204 16.24 3.56 8.40
C VAL A 204 17.47 3.92 7.54
N VAL A 205 17.25 4.40 6.32
CA VAL A 205 18.32 4.79 5.40
C VAL A 205 19.07 6.01 5.93
N GLY A 206 18.36 7.02 6.44
CA GLY A 206 18.97 8.19 7.06
C GLY A 206 19.83 7.84 8.29
N SER A 207 19.51 6.76 9.00
CA SER A 207 20.31 6.27 10.12
C SER A 207 21.63 5.62 9.70
N LEU A 208 21.74 5.11 8.46
CA LEU A 208 22.98 4.57 7.89
C LEU A 208 24.02 5.65 7.58
N MET A 209 23.56 6.85 7.23
CA MET A 209 24.40 7.99 6.88
C MET A 209 25.06 8.69 8.09
N ARG A 210 24.70 8.27 9.31
CA ARG A 210 25.26 8.84 10.53
C ARG A 210 26.76 8.47 10.65
N PRO A 211 27.63 9.40 11.09
CA PRO A 211 29.10 9.21 11.07
C PRO A 211 29.62 8.03 11.90
N ASP A 212 28.86 7.61 12.90
CA ASP A 212 29.23 6.58 13.86
C ASP A 212 29.25 5.15 13.29
N LEU A 213 28.46 4.88 12.25
CA LEU A 213 28.45 3.58 11.57
C LEU A 213 29.62 3.39 10.61
N ARG A 214 30.29 4.48 10.19
CA ARG A 214 31.35 4.46 9.17
C ARG A 214 30.96 3.73 7.86
N LEU A 215 29.66 3.63 7.58
CA LEU A 215 29.12 3.00 6.37
C LEU A 215 29.03 3.97 5.20
N ALA A 216 28.85 5.27 5.48
CA ALA A 216 28.78 6.33 4.48
C ALA A 216 30.02 7.22 4.57
N ASP A 217 31.06 6.86 3.81
CA ASP A 217 32.22 7.74 3.56
C ASP A 217 31.92 8.76 2.46
N ASP A 218 32.85 9.67 2.16
CA ASP A 218 32.65 10.72 1.15
C ASP A 218 32.38 10.15 -0.27
N THR A 219 32.73 8.88 -0.52
CA THR A 219 32.54 8.23 -1.81
C THR A 219 31.16 7.59 -1.92
N THR A 220 30.67 6.99 -0.83
CA THR A 220 29.42 6.22 -0.79
C THR A 220 28.22 7.04 -0.32
N ARG A 221 28.44 8.16 0.37
CA ARG A 221 27.39 9.05 0.87
C ARG A 221 26.37 9.50 -0.20
N PRO A 222 26.77 9.95 -1.41
CA PRO A 222 25.80 10.38 -2.42
C PRO A 222 24.84 9.26 -2.85
N TYR A 223 25.30 8.01 -2.82
CA TYR A 223 24.49 6.85 -3.16
C TYR A 223 23.44 6.53 -2.08
N PHE A 224 23.82 6.63 -0.79
CA PHE A 224 22.84 6.51 0.29
C PHE A 224 21.86 7.68 0.34
N GLU A 225 22.28 8.89 -0.06
CA GLU A 225 21.40 10.05 -0.22
C GLU A 225 20.34 9.81 -1.30
N ASP A 226 20.73 9.24 -2.45
CA ASP A 226 19.79 8.87 -3.52
C ASP A 226 18.75 7.84 -3.05
N VAL A 227 19.20 6.76 -2.39
CA VAL A 227 18.30 5.75 -1.81
C VAL A 227 17.40 6.34 -0.73
N HIS A 228 17.90 7.27 0.08
CA HIS A 228 17.10 7.98 1.07
C HIS A 228 16.00 8.82 0.40
N ASP A 229 16.34 9.56 -0.66
CA ASP A 229 15.40 10.40 -1.38
C ASP A 229 14.32 9.55 -2.07
N HIS A 230 14.69 8.42 -2.68
CA HIS A 230 13.71 7.47 -3.24
C HIS A 230 12.81 6.85 -2.15
N ALA A 231 13.38 6.48 -1.00
CA ALA A 231 12.58 5.96 0.13
C ALA A 231 11.60 7.02 0.65
N TRP A 232 12.03 8.27 0.73
CA TRP A 232 11.19 9.39 1.15
C TRP A 232 10.05 9.64 0.16
N GLN A 233 10.34 9.68 -1.14
CA GLN A 233 9.33 9.82 -2.19
C GLN A 233 8.31 8.68 -2.17
N ALA A 234 8.76 7.42 -2.05
CA ALA A 234 7.87 6.27 -1.95
C ALA A 234 6.95 6.35 -0.71
N ALA A 235 7.49 6.79 0.43
CA ALA A 235 6.72 6.96 1.66
C ALA A 235 5.68 8.09 1.54
N GLU A 236 6.05 9.24 0.96
CA GLU A 236 5.14 10.36 0.73
C GLU A 236 4.01 9.97 -0.24
N HIS A 237 4.35 9.35 -1.37
CA HIS A 237 3.37 8.90 -2.34
C HIS A 237 2.41 7.86 -1.75
N ALA A 238 2.91 6.91 -0.94
CA ALA A 238 2.06 5.94 -0.27
C ALA A 238 1.04 6.59 0.70
N GLU A 239 1.41 7.67 1.40
CA GLU A 239 0.47 8.43 2.22
C GLU A 239 -0.51 9.24 1.38
N ALA A 240 -0.04 9.89 0.30
CA ALA A 240 -0.90 10.62 -0.63
C ALA A 240 -1.98 9.72 -1.26
N LEU A 241 -1.63 8.50 -1.66
CA LEU A 241 -2.58 7.49 -2.16
C LEU A 241 -3.63 7.10 -1.12
N ARG A 242 -3.25 7.02 0.15
CA ARG A 242 -4.17 6.71 1.25
C ARG A 242 -5.19 7.82 1.47
N GLU A 243 -4.74 9.08 1.40
CA GLU A 243 -5.60 10.27 1.47
C GLU A 243 -6.54 10.33 0.26
N ARG A 244 -6.01 10.08 -0.94
CA ARG A 244 -6.78 10.00 -2.19
C ARG A 244 -7.88 8.95 -2.08
N LEU A 245 -7.55 7.71 -1.69
CA LEU A 245 -8.54 6.64 -1.48
C LEU A 245 -9.63 7.01 -0.45
N THR A 246 -9.27 7.76 0.59
CA THR A 246 -10.24 8.26 1.58
C THR A 246 -11.22 9.24 0.93
N THR A 247 -10.70 10.17 0.13
CA THR A 247 -11.50 11.14 -0.64
C THR A 247 -12.43 10.45 -1.65
N VAL A 248 -11.96 9.40 -2.32
CA VAL A 248 -12.80 8.57 -3.23
C VAL A 248 -13.98 7.96 -2.50
N ARG A 249 -13.72 7.39 -1.31
CA ARG A 249 -14.75 6.77 -0.48
C ARG A 249 -15.79 7.78 0.00
N GLU A 250 -15.35 8.96 0.42
CA GLU A 250 -16.25 10.04 0.84
C GLU A 250 -17.13 10.52 -0.33
N THR A 251 -16.53 10.70 -1.51
CA THR A 251 -17.24 11.06 -2.74
C THR A 251 -18.29 10.01 -3.10
N GLN A 252 -17.95 8.72 -3.01
CA GLN A 252 -18.89 7.63 -3.24
C GLN A 252 -20.10 7.70 -2.30
N LEU A 253 -19.87 7.95 -1.00
CA LEU A 253 -20.95 8.07 -0.01
C LEU A 253 -21.84 9.29 -0.29
N ASN A 254 -21.26 10.42 -0.69
CA ASN A 254 -21.99 11.62 -1.07
C ASN A 254 -22.89 11.36 -2.29
N LEU A 255 -22.36 10.76 -3.36
CA LEU A 255 -23.13 10.40 -4.55
C LEU A 255 -24.26 9.42 -4.23
N GLN A 256 -24.03 8.45 -3.34
CA GLN A 256 -25.06 7.53 -2.88
C GLN A 256 -26.18 8.25 -2.11
N SER A 257 -25.81 9.18 -1.23
CA SER A 257 -26.76 10.02 -0.48
C SER A 257 -27.60 10.90 -1.43
N ASP A 258 -26.98 11.51 -2.43
CA ASP A 258 -27.67 12.33 -3.43
C ASP A 258 -28.67 11.52 -4.25
N ARG A 259 -28.30 10.30 -4.64
CA ARG A 259 -29.22 9.36 -5.31
C ARG A 259 -30.38 8.97 -4.41
N LEU A 260 -30.13 8.64 -3.14
CA LEU A 260 -31.19 8.36 -2.18
C LEU A 260 -32.12 9.56 -1.98
N ASN A 261 -31.57 10.77 -1.90
CA ASN A 261 -32.35 12.01 -1.82
C ASN A 261 -33.22 12.22 -3.05
N LEU A 262 -32.71 11.95 -4.26
CA LEU A 262 -33.49 12.01 -5.50
C LEU A 262 -34.63 10.98 -5.51
N ILE A 263 -34.35 9.74 -5.09
CA ILE A 263 -35.36 8.68 -4.97
C ILE A 263 -36.44 9.09 -3.97
N MET A 264 -36.06 9.62 -2.80
CA MET A 264 -36.98 10.08 -1.77
C MET A 264 -37.86 11.24 -2.25
N LYS A 265 -37.30 12.19 -3.01
CA LYS A 265 -38.08 13.26 -3.67
C LYS A 265 -39.12 12.67 -4.63
N LYS A 266 -38.75 11.68 -5.44
CA LYS A 266 -39.67 11.00 -6.37
C LYS A 266 -40.79 10.24 -5.68
N VAL A 267 -40.46 9.43 -4.67
CA VAL A 267 -41.45 8.67 -3.90
C VAL A 267 -42.42 9.61 -3.18
N THR A 268 -41.89 10.66 -2.53
CA THR A 268 -42.71 11.64 -1.81
C THR A 268 -43.58 12.46 -2.77
N GLY A 269 -43.03 12.84 -3.93
CA GLY A 269 -43.76 13.55 -4.99
C GLY A 269 -44.95 12.73 -5.50
N TRP A 270 -44.73 11.45 -5.81
CA TRP A 270 -45.82 10.54 -6.20
C TRP A 270 -46.85 10.33 -5.08
N ALA A 271 -46.39 10.15 -3.83
CA ALA A 271 -47.29 10.00 -2.70
C ALA A 271 -48.21 11.22 -2.51
N ALA A 272 -47.66 12.44 -2.64
CA ALA A 272 -48.44 13.67 -2.55
C ALA A 272 -49.45 13.81 -3.72
N VAL A 273 -49.08 13.42 -4.94
CA VAL A 273 -50.00 13.39 -6.09
C VAL A 273 -51.14 12.40 -5.87
N ILE A 274 -50.88 11.21 -5.31
CA ILE A 274 -51.89 10.18 -5.01
C ILE A 274 -52.78 10.57 -3.81
N ALA A 275 -52.23 11.30 -2.83
CA ALA A 275 -52.98 11.74 -1.66
C ALA A 275 -54.13 12.69 -1.99
N VAL A 276 -54.01 13.51 -3.04
CA VAL A 276 -55.04 14.49 -3.44
C VAL A 276 -56.35 13.84 -3.86
N PRO A 277 -56.39 12.89 -4.83
CA PRO A 277 -57.61 12.13 -5.13
C PRO A 277 -58.20 11.45 -3.91
N THR A 278 -57.36 10.88 -3.05
CA THR A 278 -57.80 10.18 -1.83
C THR A 278 -58.48 11.13 -0.84
N ALA A 279 -57.93 12.33 -0.64
CA ALA A 279 -58.52 13.34 0.23
C ALA A 279 -59.83 13.89 -0.34
N VAL A 280 -59.89 14.17 -1.66
CA VAL A 280 -61.09 14.67 -2.33
C VAL A 280 -62.20 13.61 -2.29
N THR A 281 -61.91 12.37 -2.66
CA THR A 281 -62.88 11.26 -2.57
C THR A 281 -63.31 11.01 -1.13
N GLY A 282 -62.40 11.10 -0.15
CA GLY A 282 -62.72 10.97 1.27
C GLY A 282 -63.68 12.06 1.78
N PHE A 283 -63.52 13.31 1.33
CA PHE A 283 -64.42 14.42 1.68
C PHE A 283 -65.81 14.26 1.04
N TYR A 284 -65.86 13.98 -0.26
CA TYR A 284 -67.12 13.79 -0.98
C TYR A 284 -67.79 12.43 -0.70
N GLY A 285 -67.08 11.49 -0.08
CA GLY A 285 -67.60 10.19 0.36
C GLY A 285 -68.24 10.21 1.75
N GLN A 286 -68.34 11.38 2.40
CA GLN A 286 -68.96 11.49 3.72
C GLN A 286 -70.48 11.33 3.65
N ASN A 287 -71.04 10.60 4.61
CA ASN A 287 -72.49 10.39 4.75
C ASN A 287 -73.19 11.58 5.44
N VAL A 288 -72.87 12.81 5.03
CA VAL A 288 -73.49 14.06 5.54
C VAL A 288 -73.89 14.96 4.37
N PRO A 289 -74.93 15.80 4.52
CA PRO A 289 -75.31 16.73 3.46
C PRO A 289 -74.26 17.84 3.30
N TYR A 290 -73.68 17.92 2.10
CA TYR A 290 -72.75 18.97 1.67
C TYR A 290 -73.27 19.67 0.39
N PRO A 291 -72.78 20.88 0.06
CA PRO A 291 -73.18 21.58 -1.16
C PRO A 291 -72.93 20.73 -2.42
N GLY A 292 -73.98 20.41 -3.16
CA GLY A 292 -73.91 19.58 -4.38
C GLY A 292 -74.11 18.07 -4.17
N ASN A 293 -74.38 17.61 -2.94
CA ASN A 293 -74.72 16.21 -2.65
C ASN A 293 -75.94 15.73 -3.44
N GLY A 294 -75.88 14.50 -3.99
CA GLY A 294 -76.96 13.87 -4.76
C GLY A 294 -77.22 14.45 -6.16
N THR A 295 -76.38 15.39 -6.63
CA THR A 295 -76.53 16.04 -7.94
C THR A 295 -75.41 15.65 -8.90
N THR A 296 -75.71 15.57 -10.20
CA THR A 296 -74.70 15.33 -11.26
C THR A 296 -73.64 16.43 -11.29
N ILE A 297 -74.00 17.66 -10.91
CA ILE A 297 -73.06 18.79 -10.83
C ILE A 297 -71.99 18.53 -9.78
N GLY A 298 -72.34 17.99 -8.60
CA GLY A 298 -71.37 17.65 -7.55
C GLY A 298 -70.34 16.59 -7.99
N PHE A 299 -70.76 15.62 -8.82
CA PHE A 299 -69.85 14.65 -9.43
C PHE A 299 -68.83 15.30 -10.36
N TRP A 300 -69.28 16.21 -11.24
CA TRP A 300 -68.38 16.91 -12.17
C TRP A 300 -67.44 17.88 -11.45
N VAL A 301 -67.94 18.61 -10.44
CA VAL A 301 -67.11 19.53 -9.65
C VAL A 301 -66.03 18.78 -8.87
N SER A 302 -66.37 17.70 -8.16
CA SER A 302 -65.38 16.91 -7.42
C SER A 302 -64.32 16.29 -8.34
N THR A 303 -64.73 15.77 -9.50
CA THR A 303 -63.82 15.24 -10.52
C THR A 303 -62.90 16.33 -11.08
N ALA A 304 -63.42 17.52 -11.37
CA ALA A 304 -62.64 18.64 -11.87
C ALA A 304 -61.62 19.13 -10.83
N VAL A 305 -62.03 19.27 -9.56
CA VAL A 305 -61.13 19.66 -8.45
C VAL A 305 -60.01 18.65 -8.29
N MET A 306 -60.34 17.36 -8.30
CA MET A 306 -59.36 16.28 -8.21
C MET A 306 -58.33 16.33 -9.35
N LEU A 307 -58.79 16.45 -10.60
CA LEU A 307 -57.92 16.52 -11.77
C LEU A 307 -57.04 17.77 -11.74
N VAL A 308 -57.62 18.94 -11.47
CA VAL A 308 -56.88 20.22 -11.44
C VAL A 308 -55.80 20.20 -10.36
N LEU A 309 -56.11 19.76 -9.14
CA LEU A 309 -55.13 19.69 -8.06
C LEU A 309 -54.04 18.64 -8.32
N SER A 310 -54.42 17.47 -8.85
CA SER A 310 -53.45 16.40 -9.14
C SER A 310 -52.50 16.80 -10.28
N ILE A 311 -53.03 17.37 -11.37
CA ILE A 311 -52.24 17.90 -12.49
C ILE A 311 -51.39 19.09 -12.02
N GLY A 312 -51.94 19.98 -11.20
CA GLY A 312 -51.22 21.10 -10.60
C GLY A 312 -50.00 20.65 -9.79
N LEU A 313 -50.16 19.67 -8.91
CA LEU A 313 -49.02 19.10 -8.16
C LEU A 313 -48.03 18.38 -9.07
N TYR A 314 -48.51 17.55 -10.00
CA TYR A 314 -47.65 16.83 -10.93
C TYR A 314 -46.77 17.79 -11.75
N THR A 315 -47.37 18.84 -12.32
CA THR A 315 -46.63 19.85 -13.10
C THR A 315 -45.65 20.63 -12.23
N LEU A 316 -46.03 20.99 -11.00
CA LEU A 316 -45.14 21.70 -10.07
C LEU A 316 -43.92 20.84 -9.67
N PHE A 317 -44.14 19.56 -9.37
CA PHE A 317 -43.06 18.64 -9.00
C PHE A 317 -42.17 18.29 -10.18
N LYS A 318 -42.74 18.09 -11.38
CA LYS A 318 -41.97 17.90 -12.61
C LYS A 318 -41.08 19.10 -12.93
N LYS A 319 -41.57 20.33 -12.72
CA LYS A 319 -40.78 21.56 -12.92
C LYS A 319 -39.62 21.70 -11.90
N LYS A 320 -39.71 21.04 -10.74
CA LYS A 320 -38.68 21.06 -9.70
C LYS A 320 -37.72 19.87 -9.78
N ASP A 321 -37.81 19.04 -10.82
CA ASP A 321 -37.07 17.77 -10.95
C ASP A 321 -37.29 16.80 -9.78
N TRP A 322 -38.47 16.87 -9.16
CA TRP A 322 -38.89 15.92 -8.12
C TRP A 322 -39.57 14.68 -8.71
N LEU A 323 -39.81 14.65 -10.03
CA LEU A 323 -40.45 13.55 -10.77
C LEU A 323 -39.69 13.23 -12.05
#